data_AF-K4IER9-F1
#
_entry.id   AF-K4IER9-F1
#
_cell.length_a   1.000
_cell.length_b   1.000
_cell.length_c   1.000
_cell.angle_alpha   90.00
_cell.angle_beta   90.00
_cell.angle_gamma   90.00
#
_symmetry.space_group_name_H-M   'P 1'
#
loop_
_entity.id
_entity.type
_entity.pdbx_description
1 polymer ?
#
loop_
_entity_poly.entity_id
_entity_poly.type
_entity_poly.pdbx_seq_one_letter_code
_entity_poly.pdbx_strand_id
1 'polypeptide(L)'
;MKKTNSKRAQQVVLEKNIVRIKSFIEIPRGTKFKPEVVYSFIHASIGRIKNGNVTGVHFYNPERVWIIKILKTNETNKTFLADFEFYDIDNKKWIHKKTPSSFFPADWNIATLLMEIKYAYDNANFNIDNGKIKSKTYSNIEVELYVKNGKLITIYPLVESL
;
A
#
# COMPACT_ATOMS: atom_id res chain seq x y z
N MET A 1 2.06 -12.24 45.95
CA MET A 1 2.13 -11.07 45.04
C MET A 1 3.43 -11.13 44.25
N LYS A 2 3.41 -11.09 42.90
CA LYS A 2 4.66 -11.03 42.11
C LYS A 2 5.39 -9.73 42.44
N LYS A 3 6.63 -9.84 42.94
CA LYS A 3 7.52 -8.68 43.17
C LYS A 3 7.74 -7.98 41.83
N THR A 4 7.17 -6.79 41.66
CA THR A 4 7.47 -5.90 40.54
C THR A 4 8.94 -5.50 40.66
N ASN A 5 9.76 -5.85 39.65
CA ASN A 5 11.16 -5.48 39.63
C ASN A 5 11.28 -3.97 39.34
N SER A 6 11.37 -3.17 40.41
CA SER A 6 11.35 -1.69 40.36
C SER A 6 12.45 -1.12 39.46
N LYS A 7 13.64 -1.74 39.44
CA LYS A 7 14.74 -1.34 38.54
C LYS A 7 14.38 -1.49 37.07
N ARG A 8 13.65 -2.56 36.72
CA ARG A 8 13.19 -2.78 35.34
C ARG A 8 12.06 -1.84 34.95
N ALA A 9 11.14 -1.55 35.88
CA ALA A 9 10.09 -0.56 35.65
C ALA A 9 10.67 0.85 35.39
N GLN A 10 11.68 1.25 36.17
CA GLN A 10 12.39 2.52 35.97
C GLN A 10 13.10 2.59 34.61
N GLN A 11 13.63 1.48 34.10
CA GLN A 11 14.26 1.45 32.77
C GLN A 11 13.25 1.63 31.63
N VAL A 12 12.05 1.04 31.73
CA VAL A 12 11.04 1.09 30.66
C VAL A 12 10.51 2.51 30.44
N VAL A 13 10.41 3.32 31.51
CA VAL A 13 9.89 4.69 31.43
C VAL A 13 10.95 5.73 31.03
N LEU A 14 12.21 5.32 30.81
CA LEU A 14 13.23 6.24 30.29
C LEU A 14 12.89 6.62 28.84
N GLU A 15 12.89 7.91 28.52
CA GLU A 15 12.57 8.43 27.17
C GLU A 15 13.33 7.71 26.04
N LYS A 16 14.61 7.37 26.23
CA LYS A 16 15.41 6.60 25.26
C LYS A 16 14.84 5.22 24.91
N ASN A 17 13.95 4.69 25.74
CA ASN A 17 13.29 3.39 25.59
C ASN A 17 11.81 3.55 25.22
N ILE A 18 11.27 4.77 25.14
CA ILE A 18 9.89 5.04 24.73
C ILE A 18 9.86 5.17 23.21
N VAL A 19 9.31 4.16 22.53
CA VAL A 19 9.03 4.24 21.10
C VAL A 19 7.75 5.06 20.91
N ARG A 20 7.89 6.26 20.32
CA ARG A 20 6.74 7.11 19.97
C ARG A 20 6.23 6.70 18.60
N ILE A 21 4.97 6.27 18.55
CA ILE A 21 4.27 6.00 17.30
C ILE A 21 4.00 7.35 16.62
N LYS A 22 4.51 7.53 15.40
CA LYS A 22 4.29 8.75 14.61
C LYS A 22 2.92 8.77 13.93
N SER A 23 2.43 7.61 13.54
CA SER A 23 1.13 7.43 12.87
C SER A 23 0.61 6.01 13.09
N PHE A 24 -0.71 5.86 13.08
CA PHE A 24 -1.38 4.57 13.17
C PHE A 24 -2.60 4.55 12.24
N ILE A 25 -3.07 3.35 11.93
CA ILE A 25 -4.25 3.12 11.10
C ILE A 25 -5.36 2.63 12.02
N GLU A 26 -6.46 3.38 12.08
CA GLU A 26 -7.67 2.95 12.77
C GLU A 26 -8.51 2.06 11.84
N ILE A 27 -8.99 0.94 12.36
CA ILE A 27 -9.82 -0.02 11.63
C ILE A 27 -11.02 -0.44 12.51
N PRO A 28 -12.14 -0.85 11.90
CA PRO A 28 -13.26 -1.38 12.65
C PRO A 28 -12.87 -2.57 13.54
N ARG A 29 -13.49 -2.65 14.72
CA ARG A 29 -13.23 -3.75 15.65
C ARG A 29 -13.65 -5.08 15.02
N GLY A 30 -12.78 -6.09 15.14
CA GLY A 30 -13.04 -7.43 14.61
C GLY A 30 -12.63 -7.63 13.15
N THR A 31 -12.14 -6.59 12.46
CA THR A 31 -11.56 -6.73 11.12
C THR A 31 -10.36 -7.66 11.16
N LYS A 32 -10.38 -8.69 10.28
CA LYS A 32 -9.27 -9.62 10.07
C LYS A 32 -8.65 -9.40 8.70
N PHE A 33 -7.32 -9.44 8.64
CA PHE A 33 -6.55 -9.36 7.40
C PHE A 33 -5.84 -10.67 7.14
N LYS A 34 -5.95 -11.19 5.92
CA LYS A 34 -5.06 -12.26 5.46
C LYS A 34 -3.67 -11.67 5.20
N PRO A 35 -2.58 -12.44 5.39
CA PRO A 35 -1.22 -11.97 5.10
C PRO A 35 -1.06 -11.38 3.69
N GLU A 36 -1.72 -12.00 2.70
CA GLU A 36 -1.75 -11.57 1.29
C GLU A 36 -2.24 -10.12 1.14
N VAL A 37 -3.32 -9.77 1.85
CA VAL A 37 -3.88 -8.41 1.84
C VAL A 37 -2.88 -7.42 2.40
N VAL A 38 -2.23 -7.76 3.51
CA VAL A 38 -1.21 -6.90 4.14
C VAL A 38 -0.01 -6.72 3.23
N TYR A 39 0.47 -7.79 2.59
CA TYR A 39 1.61 -7.72 1.67
C TYR A 39 1.31 -6.88 0.43
N SER A 40 0.12 -7.02 -0.15
CA SER A 40 -0.28 -6.22 -1.30
C SER A 40 -0.55 -4.76 -0.93
N PHE A 41 -1.07 -4.50 0.27
CA PHE A 41 -1.15 -3.14 0.81
C PHE A 41 0.24 -2.50 0.98
N ILE A 42 1.23 -3.22 1.53
CA ILE A 42 2.62 -2.74 1.64
C ILE A 42 3.18 -2.46 0.24
N HIS A 43 2.96 -3.36 -0.71
CA HIS A 43 3.43 -3.19 -2.08
C HIS A 43 2.79 -1.98 -2.78
N ALA A 44 1.49 -1.75 -2.58
CA ALA A 44 0.78 -0.60 -3.14
C ALA A 44 1.17 0.72 -2.45
N SER A 45 1.43 0.71 -1.14
CA SER A 45 1.72 1.93 -0.37
C SER A 45 3.18 2.39 -0.48
N ILE A 46 4.13 1.52 -0.18
CA ILE A 46 5.55 1.88 -0.07
C ILE A 46 6.42 1.18 -1.13
N GLY A 47 5.86 0.23 -1.88
CA GLY A 47 6.60 -0.49 -2.92
C GLY A 47 7.81 -1.28 -2.39
N ARG A 48 8.73 -1.60 -3.31
CA ARG A 48 10.05 -2.18 -3.00
C ARG A 48 11.09 -1.67 -3.97
N ILE A 49 12.29 -1.40 -3.47
CA ILE A 49 13.46 -1.09 -4.29
C ILE A 49 14.31 -2.36 -4.41
N LYS A 50 14.56 -2.83 -5.64
CA LYS A 50 15.43 -3.97 -5.91
C LYS A 50 16.35 -3.65 -7.09
N ASN A 51 17.66 -3.81 -6.87
CA ASN A 51 18.69 -3.51 -7.87
C ASN A 51 18.54 -2.09 -8.47
N GLY A 52 18.22 -1.11 -7.62
CA GLY A 52 17.98 0.28 -8.02
C GLY A 52 16.65 0.53 -8.73
N ASN A 53 15.75 -0.47 -8.85
CA ASN A 53 14.45 -0.32 -9.51
C ASN A 53 13.31 -0.33 -8.49
N VAL A 54 12.39 0.61 -8.64
CA VAL A 54 11.16 0.70 -7.84
C VAL A 54 10.10 -0.23 -8.44
N THR A 55 9.48 -1.05 -7.58
CA THR A 55 8.36 -1.94 -7.93
C THR A 55 7.17 -1.68 -7.01
N GLY A 56 5.96 -1.79 -7.56
CA GLY A 56 4.73 -1.37 -6.88
C GLY A 56 4.58 0.14 -6.86
N VAL A 57 4.07 0.65 -5.75
CA VAL A 57 3.65 2.06 -5.55
C VAL A 57 2.47 2.41 -6.46
N HIS A 58 1.29 2.35 -5.84
CA HIS A 58 -0.01 2.69 -6.40
C HIS A 58 -0.77 3.67 -5.50
N PHE A 59 -0.19 4.05 -4.36
CA PHE A 59 -0.72 5.04 -3.44
C PHE A 59 0.09 6.33 -3.58
N TYR A 60 -0.61 7.46 -3.69
CA TYR A 60 0.06 8.75 -3.72
C TYR A 60 0.36 9.21 -2.29
N ASN A 61 1.66 9.24 -1.95
CA ASN A 61 2.15 9.88 -0.74
C ASN A 61 3.13 10.99 -1.15
N PRO A 62 2.82 12.28 -0.95
CA PRO A 62 3.68 13.38 -1.38
C PRO A 62 5.06 13.40 -0.71
N GLU A 63 5.24 12.74 0.44
CA GLU A 63 6.56 12.61 1.09
C GLU A 63 7.46 11.57 0.40
N ARG A 64 6.88 10.68 -0.40
CA ARG A 64 7.57 9.53 -1.01
C ARG A 64 7.47 9.51 -2.53
N VAL A 65 6.53 10.21 -3.12
CA VAL A 65 6.20 10.15 -4.54
C VAL A 65 6.20 11.57 -5.09
N TRP A 66 7.09 11.83 -6.05
CA TRP A 66 7.08 13.04 -6.85
C TRP A 66 6.57 12.72 -8.25
N ILE A 67 5.35 13.15 -8.56
CA ILE A 67 4.77 13.01 -9.90
C ILE A 67 5.50 13.93 -10.88
N ILE A 68 6.16 13.35 -11.88
CA ILE A 68 6.80 14.08 -12.98
C ILE A 68 5.74 14.49 -13.99
N LYS A 69 4.87 13.53 -14.37
CA LYS A 69 3.83 13.74 -15.37
C LYS A 69 2.66 12.79 -15.17
N ILE A 70 1.44 13.33 -15.15
CA ILE A 70 0.23 12.53 -15.29
C ILE A 70 0.03 12.22 -16.77
N LEU A 71 -0.06 10.93 -17.10
CA LEU A 71 -0.20 10.42 -18.46
C LEU A 71 -1.66 10.18 -18.84
N LYS A 72 -2.48 9.78 -17.86
CA LYS A 72 -3.91 9.53 -18.04
C LYS A 72 -4.63 9.70 -16.71
N THR A 73 -5.86 10.21 -16.73
CA THR A 73 -6.75 10.28 -15.57
C THR A 73 -8.09 9.67 -15.94
N ASN A 74 -8.70 8.93 -15.01
CA ASN A 74 -10.11 8.58 -15.08
C ASN A 74 -10.89 9.66 -14.31
N GLU A 75 -11.71 10.44 -15.01
CA GLU A 75 -12.41 11.57 -14.41
C GLU A 75 -13.54 11.17 -13.45
N THR A 76 -14.06 9.95 -13.58
CA THR A 76 -15.16 9.45 -12.74
C THR A 76 -14.66 9.01 -11.37
N ASN A 77 -13.59 8.20 -11.35
CA ASN A 77 -13.11 7.61 -10.11
C ASN A 77 -11.76 8.17 -9.64
N LYS A 78 -11.19 9.16 -10.35
CA LYS A 78 -9.95 9.88 -10.03
C LYS A 78 -8.69 9.01 -9.93
N THR A 79 -8.73 7.78 -10.42
CA THR A 79 -7.50 6.99 -10.66
C THR A 79 -6.69 7.61 -11.79
N PHE A 80 -5.37 7.47 -11.75
CA PHE A 80 -4.51 8.09 -12.76
C PHE A 80 -3.26 7.25 -13.03
N LEU A 81 -2.73 7.36 -14.25
CA LEU A 81 -1.46 6.77 -14.66
C LEU A 81 -0.42 7.89 -14.66
N ALA A 82 0.70 7.68 -13.97
CA ALA A 82 1.74 8.71 -13.88
C ALA A 82 3.16 8.14 -14.02
N ASP A 83 4.01 8.99 -14.57
CA ASP A 83 5.46 8.92 -14.47
C ASP A 83 5.92 9.69 -13.23
N PHE A 84 6.86 9.13 -12.46
CA PHE A 84 7.20 9.64 -11.13
C PHE A 84 8.57 9.20 -10.62
N GLU A 85 9.06 9.93 -9.63
CA GLU A 85 10.19 9.52 -8.79
C GLU A 85 9.71 9.07 -7.42
N PHE A 86 10.38 8.04 -6.88
CA PHE A 86 10.14 7.53 -5.54
C PHE A 86 11.32 7.84 -4.62
N TYR A 87 11.04 8.35 -3.42
CA TYR A 87 12.07 8.66 -2.44
C TYR A 87 12.52 7.38 -1.71
N ASP A 88 13.77 7.00 -1.94
CA ASP A 88 14.51 5.99 -1.21
C ASP A 88 15.00 6.60 0.11
N ILE A 89 14.31 6.30 1.21
CA ILE A 89 14.64 6.82 2.54
C ILE A 89 16.03 6.35 2.99
N ASP A 90 16.37 5.10 2.70
CA ASP A 90 17.60 4.48 3.20
C ASP A 90 18.83 5.14 2.56
N ASN A 91 18.74 5.42 1.26
CA ASN A 91 19.82 6.07 0.51
C ASN A 91 19.63 7.58 0.31
N LYS A 92 18.55 8.15 0.86
CA LYS A 92 18.18 9.58 0.80
C LYS A 92 18.19 10.16 -0.62
N LYS A 93 17.67 9.42 -1.59
CA LYS A 93 17.67 9.83 -3.00
C LYS A 93 16.34 9.58 -3.69
N TRP A 94 16.04 10.39 -4.69
CA TRP A 94 14.95 10.14 -5.61
C TRP A 94 15.37 9.11 -6.65
N ILE A 95 14.50 8.13 -6.91
CA ILE A 95 14.69 7.11 -7.92
C ILE A 95 13.55 7.23 -8.91
N HIS A 96 13.87 7.63 -10.14
CA HIS A 96 12.94 7.58 -11.25
C HIS A 96 12.47 6.15 -11.51
N LYS A 97 11.15 5.91 -11.47
CA LYS A 97 10.61 4.58 -11.75
C LYS A 97 10.59 4.35 -13.27
N LYS A 98 11.34 3.33 -13.71
CA LYS A 98 11.50 2.99 -15.14
C LYS A 98 10.21 2.84 -15.95
N THR A 99 9.10 2.49 -15.30
CA THR A 99 7.80 2.37 -15.95
C THR A 99 6.77 3.20 -15.21
N PRO A 100 5.85 3.87 -15.91
CA PRO A 100 4.70 4.50 -15.28
C PRO A 100 3.91 3.51 -14.40
N SER A 101 3.18 4.03 -13.41
CA SER A 101 2.32 3.24 -12.54
C SER A 101 0.93 3.85 -12.48
N SER A 102 -0.09 3.01 -12.34
CA SER A 102 -1.42 3.47 -12.01
C SER A 102 -1.53 3.73 -10.51
N PHE A 103 -2.25 4.77 -10.16
CA PHE A 103 -2.46 5.24 -8.80
C PHE A 103 -3.94 5.23 -8.46
N PHE A 104 -4.22 4.88 -7.21
CA PHE A 104 -5.50 5.13 -6.57
C PHE A 104 -5.71 6.64 -6.43
N PRO A 105 -6.95 7.09 -6.15
CA PRO A 105 -7.23 8.52 -6.00
C PRO A 105 -6.28 9.19 -5.01
N ALA A 106 -5.81 10.38 -5.38
CA ALA A 106 -4.78 11.09 -4.61
C ALA A 106 -5.28 11.61 -3.26
N ASP A 107 -6.61 11.67 -3.06
CA ASP A 107 -7.28 12.05 -1.82
C ASP A 107 -7.48 10.88 -0.85
N TRP A 108 -7.17 9.64 -1.27
CA TRP A 108 -7.21 8.50 -0.37
C TRP A 108 -6.14 8.63 0.72
N ASN A 109 -6.53 8.27 1.95
CA ASN A 109 -5.57 8.05 3.02
C ASN A 109 -5.17 6.56 3.09
N ILE A 110 -4.16 6.27 3.91
CA ILE A 110 -3.59 4.93 4.03
C ILE A 110 -4.58 3.90 4.60
N ALA A 111 -5.52 4.33 5.45
CA ALA A 111 -6.55 3.46 6.01
C ALA A 111 -7.58 3.07 4.95
N THR A 112 -8.02 4.04 4.14
CA THR A 112 -8.89 3.82 2.98
C THR A 112 -8.24 2.82 2.03
N LEU A 113 -6.97 3.01 1.66
CA LEU A 113 -6.25 2.07 0.80
C LEU A 113 -6.29 0.64 1.34
N LEU A 114 -5.97 0.45 2.64
CA LEU A 114 -5.95 -0.88 3.26
C LEU A 114 -7.33 -1.56 3.21
N MET A 115 -8.39 -0.82 3.54
CA MET A 115 -9.75 -1.35 3.57
C MET A 115 -10.29 -1.63 2.17
N GLU A 116 -9.99 -0.78 1.19
CA GLU A 116 -10.40 -0.94 -0.21
C GLU A 116 -9.69 -2.14 -0.86
N ILE A 117 -8.39 -2.33 -0.57
CA ILE A 117 -7.65 -3.53 -1.00
C ILE A 117 -8.23 -4.79 -0.35
N LYS A 118 -8.53 -4.74 0.95
CA LYS A 118 -9.17 -5.88 1.64
C LYS A 118 -10.51 -6.23 0.99
N TYR A 119 -11.36 -5.24 0.75
CA TYR A 119 -12.65 -5.45 0.11
C TYR A 119 -12.51 -6.09 -1.27
N ALA A 120 -11.63 -5.54 -2.11
CA ALA A 120 -11.41 -6.09 -3.45
C ALA A 120 -10.86 -7.53 -3.42
N TYR A 121 -9.98 -7.84 -2.47
CA TYR A 121 -9.47 -9.20 -2.28
C TYR A 121 -10.56 -10.16 -1.81
N ASP A 122 -11.36 -9.79 -0.81
CA ASP A 122 -12.39 -10.68 -0.26
C ASP A 122 -13.49 -10.99 -1.28
N ASN A 123 -13.72 -10.09 -2.24
CA ASN A 123 -14.70 -10.26 -3.32
C ASN A 123 -14.10 -10.76 -4.64
N ALA A 124 -12.78 -11.04 -4.70
CA ALA A 124 -12.15 -11.53 -5.90
C ALA A 124 -12.42 -13.03 -6.12
N ASN A 125 -12.63 -13.42 -7.38
CA ASN A 125 -12.81 -14.81 -7.77
C ASN A 125 -11.45 -15.50 -8.02
N PHE A 126 -10.89 -16.15 -6.98
CA PHE A 126 -9.63 -16.90 -7.07
C PHE A 126 -9.83 -18.28 -7.69
N ASN A 127 -10.07 -18.32 -9.00
CA ASN A 127 -10.20 -19.56 -9.78
C ASN A 127 -8.93 -19.93 -10.57
N ILE A 128 -7.83 -19.19 -10.38
CA ILE A 128 -6.55 -19.43 -11.05
C ILE A 128 -5.39 -19.42 -10.06
N ASP A 129 -4.40 -20.26 -10.32
CA ASP A 129 -3.16 -20.31 -9.52
C ASP A 129 -2.14 -19.26 -9.96
N ASN A 130 -2.17 -18.86 -11.23
CA ASN A 130 -1.23 -17.91 -11.81
C ASN A 130 -1.95 -17.03 -12.82
N GLY A 131 -1.78 -15.71 -12.70
CA GLY A 131 -2.32 -14.76 -13.67
C GLY A 131 -2.94 -13.53 -13.03
N LYS A 132 -3.82 -12.89 -13.78
CA LYS A 132 -4.49 -11.64 -13.42
C LYS A 132 -5.96 -11.90 -13.18
N ILE A 133 -6.49 -11.35 -12.09
CA ILE A 133 -7.90 -11.42 -11.71
C ILE A 133 -8.41 -9.99 -11.62
N LYS A 134 -9.52 -9.68 -12.30
CA LYS A 134 -10.21 -8.40 -12.10
C LYS A 134 -11.09 -8.50 -10.85
N SER A 135 -11.09 -7.44 -10.05
CA SER A 135 -12.03 -7.24 -8.94
C SER A 135 -12.39 -5.77 -8.84
N LYS A 136 -13.19 -5.40 -7.83
CA LYS A 136 -13.59 -4.03 -7.57
C LYS A 136 -13.40 -3.69 -6.11
N THR A 137 -12.90 -2.48 -5.85
CA THR A 137 -12.89 -1.94 -4.50
C THR A 137 -14.31 -1.55 -4.06
N TYR A 138 -14.51 -1.24 -2.78
CA TYR A 138 -15.81 -0.81 -2.26
C TYR A 138 -16.28 0.48 -2.93
N SER A 139 -15.35 1.40 -3.19
CA SER A 139 -15.56 2.64 -3.96
C SER A 139 -15.75 2.42 -5.47
N ASN A 140 -16.03 1.18 -5.92
CA ASN A 140 -16.27 0.81 -7.32
C ASN A 140 -15.09 1.13 -8.27
N ILE A 141 -13.86 1.09 -7.77
CA ILE A 141 -12.65 1.20 -8.59
C ILE A 141 -12.29 -0.19 -9.09
N GLU A 142 -12.16 -0.35 -10.40
CA GLU A 142 -11.66 -1.59 -10.98
C GLU A 142 -10.18 -1.79 -10.65
N VAL A 143 -9.84 -2.99 -10.20
CA VAL A 143 -8.48 -3.35 -9.83
C VAL A 143 -8.10 -4.66 -10.50
N GLU A 144 -6.82 -4.81 -10.78
CA GLU A 144 -6.22 -6.07 -11.21
C GLU A 144 -5.35 -6.64 -10.10
N LEU A 145 -5.64 -7.88 -9.74
CA LEU A 145 -4.92 -8.68 -8.75
C LEU A 145 -3.99 -9.63 -9.51
N TYR A 146 -2.69 -9.55 -9.27
CA TYR A 146 -1.74 -10.50 -9.83
C TYR A 146 -1.45 -11.61 -8.82
N VAL A 147 -1.78 -12.84 -9.20
CA VAL A 147 -1.61 -14.05 -8.39
C VAL A 147 -0.48 -14.89 -8.97
N LYS A 148 0.35 -15.44 -8.08
CA LYS A 148 1.39 -16.40 -8.42
C LYS A 148 1.44 -17.52 -7.38
N ASN A 149 1.38 -18.76 -7.83
CA ASN A 149 1.31 -19.97 -6.99
C ASN A 149 0.20 -19.87 -5.93
N GLY A 150 -1.00 -19.44 -6.34
CA GLY A 150 -2.17 -19.28 -5.47
C GLY A 150 -2.08 -18.13 -4.47
N LYS A 151 -1.02 -17.30 -4.51
CA LYS A 151 -0.82 -16.17 -3.59
C LYS A 151 -0.92 -14.84 -4.32
N LEU A 152 -1.62 -13.89 -3.71
CA LEU A 152 -1.64 -12.51 -4.20
C LEU A 152 -0.25 -11.89 -4.06
N ILE A 153 0.24 -11.34 -5.16
CA ILE A 153 1.53 -10.64 -5.22
C ILE A 153 1.32 -9.13 -5.18
N THR A 154 0.38 -8.62 -5.98
CA THR A 154 0.08 -7.19 -6.07
C THR A 154 -1.37 -6.96 -6.46
N ILE A 155 -1.85 -5.76 -6.15
CA ILE A 155 -3.15 -5.21 -6.52
C ILE A 155 -2.93 -3.76 -6.94
N TYR A 156 -3.53 -3.36 -8.06
CA TYR A 156 -3.42 -1.99 -8.55
C TYR A 156 -4.68 -1.57 -9.30
N PRO A 157 -5.00 -0.26 -9.33
CA PRO A 157 -6.17 0.23 -10.02
C PRO A 157 -5.98 0.22 -11.52
N LEU A 158 -7.07 -0.02 -12.25
CA LEU A 158 -7.14 0.14 -13.68
C LEU A 158 -7.56 1.58 -14.02
N VAL A 159 -6.81 2.21 -14.92
CA VAL A 159 -7.08 3.55 -15.45
C VAL A 159 -7.71 3.37 -16.83
N GLU A 160 -8.88 2.75 -16.88
CA GLU A 160 -9.67 2.68 -18.11
C GLU A 160 -10.30 4.06 -18.37
N SER A 161 -10.35 4.46 -19.64
CA SER A 161 -11.13 5.62 -20.07
C SER A 161 -12.51 5.07 -20.40
N LEU A 162 -13.52 5.46 -19.64
CA LEU A 162 -14.89 5.42 -20.15
C LEU A 162 -15.04 6.50 -21.21
#